data_AF-A0A644VEV9-F1
#
_entry.id   AF-A0A644VEV9-F1
#
_cell.length_a   1.000
_cell.length_b   1.000
_cell.length_c   1.000
_cell.angle_alpha   90.00
_cell.angle_beta   90.00
_cell.angle_gamma   90.00
#
_symmetry.space_group_name_H-M   'P 1'
#
loop_
_entity.id
_entity.type
_entity.pdbx_description
1 polymer ?
#
loop_
_entity_poly.entity_id
_entity_poly.type
_entity_poly.pdbx_seq_one_letter_code
_entity_poly.pdbx_strand_id
1 'polypeptide(L)'
;MATGQMDLFGGVKLAEPEPTTTVKLGRKAVQIPLRKKRREAVKRLMEILEELEGKDIYIGSYDAGGRHFWLDNLKLQRLQLEWHPIRLKSDQNYIPSVIVLWGSKSAAVRIFTDYLIAVREQEYQGYWHYLLDFRNGFWESPIDNSRSHYACLHMTKFKD
;
A
#
# COMPACT_ATOMS: atom_id res chain seq x y z
N MET A 1 27.91 40.28 38.07
CA MET A 1 27.16 40.15 36.81
C MET A 1 27.87 39.14 35.96
N ALA A 2 27.36 37.91 35.89
CA ALA A 2 27.90 36.84 35.06
C ALA A 2 26.91 36.60 33.91
N THR A 3 27.44 36.62 32.70
CA THR A 3 26.77 36.53 31.41
C THR A 3 25.86 35.31 31.31
N GLY A 4 24.57 35.56 31.07
CA GLY A 4 23.61 34.53 30.70
C GLY A 4 23.94 33.97 29.31
N GLN A 5 24.49 32.77 29.29
CA GLN A 5 24.60 31.97 28.08
C GLN A 5 23.20 31.46 27.74
N MET A 6 22.54 32.09 26.77
CA MET A 6 21.26 31.62 26.24
C MET A 6 21.49 30.25 25.58
N ASP A 7 20.87 29.23 26.15
CA ASP A 7 20.84 27.86 25.64
C ASP A 7 20.01 27.83 24.35
N LEU A 8 20.68 28.02 23.20
CA LEU A 8 20.08 28.20 21.87
C LEU A 8 19.41 26.93 21.30
N PHE A 9 19.47 25.81 22.02
CA PHE A 9 18.96 24.51 21.58
C PHE A 9 17.98 23.86 22.57
N GLY A 10 17.36 24.66 23.44
CA GLY A 10 16.28 24.21 24.32
C GLY A 10 15.03 23.78 23.55
N GLY A 11 14.95 22.49 23.21
CA GLY A 11 13.66 21.81 23.05
C GLY A 11 13.16 21.50 21.63
N VAL A 12 14.03 21.41 20.61
CA VAL A 12 13.60 20.74 19.36
C VAL A 12 13.67 19.23 19.60
N LYS A 13 12.54 18.61 19.96
CA LYS A 13 12.38 17.16 19.85
C LYS A 13 12.61 16.80 18.38
N LEU A 14 13.83 16.39 18.03
CA LEU A 14 14.13 15.74 16.77
C LEU A 14 13.10 14.60 16.63
N ALA A 15 12.27 14.68 15.59
CA ALA A 15 11.24 13.68 15.34
C ALA A 15 11.88 12.29 15.40
N GLU A 16 11.35 11.42 16.25
CA GLU A 16 11.88 10.07 16.41
C GLU A 16 11.96 9.40 15.03
N PRO A 17 13.11 8.76 14.69
CA PRO A 17 13.28 8.14 13.39
C PRO A 17 12.19 7.08 13.20
N GLU A 18 11.60 7.03 12.00
CA GLU A 18 10.53 6.08 11.74
C GLU A 18 11.00 4.63 12.00
N PRO A 19 10.15 3.79 12.61
CA PRO A 19 10.52 2.42 12.94
C PRO A 19 10.89 1.67 11.65
N THR A 20 12.08 1.08 11.67
CA THR A 20 12.54 0.20 10.60
C THR A 20 12.19 -1.24 10.91
N THR A 21 11.92 -2.02 9.87
CA THR A 21 11.58 -3.43 10.00
C THR A 21 12.75 -4.29 9.53
N THR A 22 13.13 -5.25 10.37
CA THR A 22 14.19 -6.20 10.06
C THR A 22 13.68 -7.27 9.10
N VAL A 23 14.33 -7.40 7.95
CA VAL A 23 14.07 -8.47 6.98
C VAL A 23 15.29 -9.37 6.92
N LYS A 24 15.08 -10.69 6.96
CA LYS A 24 16.14 -11.69 6.90
C LYS A 24 16.13 -12.42 5.56
N LEU A 25 17.30 -12.81 5.09
CA LEU A 25 17.49 -13.71 3.95
C LEU A 25 18.63 -14.67 4.29
N GLY A 26 18.30 -15.90 4.65
CA GLY A 26 19.25 -16.83 5.24
C GLY A 26 19.91 -16.23 6.49
N ARG A 27 21.25 -16.10 6.45
CA ARG A 27 22.05 -15.52 7.56
C ARG A 27 22.14 -13.99 7.54
N LYS A 28 21.71 -13.34 6.45
CA LYS A 28 21.80 -11.88 6.30
C LYS A 28 20.53 -11.22 6.84
N ALA A 29 20.69 -10.08 7.51
CA ALA A 29 19.58 -9.25 7.98
C ALA A 29 19.78 -7.80 7.54
N VAL A 30 18.71 -7.14 7.12
CA VAL A 30 18.70 -5.73 6.68
C VAL A 30 17.53 -5.01 7.33
N GLN A 31 17.74 -3.76 7.76
CA GLN A 31 16.68 -2.88 8.24
C GLN A 31 16.08 -2.10 7.07
N ILE A 32 14.77 -2.18 6.88
CA ILE A 32 14.06 -1.50 5.79
C ILE A 32 12.99 -0.59 6.40
N PRO A 33 12.87 0.68 5.99
CA PRO A 33 11.81 1.58 6.44
C PRO A 33 10.48 1.25 5.72
N LEU A 34 9.83 0.15 6.11
CA LEU A 34 8.58 -0.30 5.48
C LEU A 34 7.45 0.70 5.65
N ARG A 35 7.38 1.40 6.79
CA ARG A 35 6.36 2.41 7.05
C ARG A 35 6.44 3.57 6.04
N LYS A 36 7.65 4.05 5.75
CA LYS A 36 7.89 5.09 4.75
C LYS A 36 7.46 4.63 3.36
N LYS A 37 7.93 3.44 2.93
CA LYS A 37 7.56 2.86 1.62
C LYS A 37 6.06 2.66 1.48
N ARG A 38 5.39 2.19 2.53
CA ARG A 38 3.93 2.07 2.58
C ARG A 38 3.27 3.43 2.42
N ARG A 39 3.74 4.48 3.10
CA ARG A 39 3.18 5.83 2.95
C ARG A 39 3.24 6.30 1.50
N GLU A 40 4.42 6.18 0.88
CA GLU A 40 4.66 6.58 -0.50
C GLU A 40 3.78 5.78 -1.48
N ALA A 41 3.75 4.46 -1.32
CA ALA A 41 2.96 3.57 -2.17
C ALA A 41 1.45 3.80 -2.00
N VAL A 42 0.94 3.96 -0.78
CA VAL A 42 -0.47 4.25 -0.52
C VAL A 42 -0.86 5.61 -1.08
N LYS A 43 -0.01 6.64 -0.92
CA LYS A 43 -0.26 7.95 -1.54
C LYS A 43 -0.43 7.82 -3.05
N ARG A 44 0.51 7.13 -3.71
CA ARG A 44 0.44 6.90 -5.16
C ARG A 44 -0.81 6.11 -5.55
N LEU A 45 -1.15 5.09 -4.77
CA LEU A 45 -2.37 4.32 -4.98
C LEU A 45 -3.62 5.21 -4.92
N MET A 46 -3.71 6.10 -3.93
CA MET A 46 -4.86 6.99 -3.79
C MET A 46 -5.02 7.94 -4.99
N GLU A 47 -3.93 8.53 -5.47
CA GLU A 47 -3.93 9.37 -6.68
C GLU A 47 -4.53 8.62 -7.88
N ILE A 48 -4.10 7.36 -8.09
CA ILE A 48 -4.63 6.51 -9.17
C ILE A 48 -6.11 6.17 -8.93
N LEU A 49 -6.49 5.81 -7.70
CA LEU A 49 -7.85 5.40 -7.39
C LEU A 49 -8.85 6.54 -7.54
N GLU A 50 -8.47 7.77 -7.22
CA GLU A 50 -9.28 8.97 -7.47
C GLU A 50 -9.55 9.16 -8.97
N GLU A 51 -8.56 8.91 -9.83
CA GLU A 51 -8.74 8.95 -11.30
C GLU A 51 -9.62 7.82 -11.83
N LEU A 52 -9.69 6.70 -11.13
CA LEU A 52 -10.48 5.51 -11.50
C LEU A 52 -11.90 5.53 -10.93
N GLU A 53 -12.20 6.41 -9.98
CA GLU A 53 -13.52 6.51 -9.38
C GLU A 53 -14.60 6.79 -10.43
N GLY A 54 -15.72 6.06 -10.32
CA GLY A 54 -16.82 6.09 -11.27
C GLY A 54 -16.61 5.26 -12.55
N LYS A 55 -15.40 4.74 -12.82
CA LYS A 55 -15.09 3.96 -14.03
C LYS A 55 -15.22 2.45 -13.79
N ASP A 56 -15.31 1.71 -14.89
CA ASP A 56 -15.22 0.26 -14.86
C ASP A 56 -13.74 -0.15 -14.83
N ILE A 57 -13.36 -0.97 -13.85
CA ILE A 57 -12.02 -1.54 -13.73
C ILE A 57 -12.08 -3.05 -13.66
N TYR A 58 -10.96 -3.70 -13.95
CA TYR A 58 -10.80 -5.14 -13.79
C TYR A 58 -9.71 -5.38 -12.76
N ILE A 59 -9.90 -6.38 -11.90
CA ILE A 59 -8.97 -6.73 -10.85
C ILE A 59 -8.52 -8.17 -11.04
N GLY A 60 -7.23 -8.40 -10.90
CA GLY A 60 -6.71 -9.73 -10.66
C GLY A 60 -5.72 -9.73 -9.51
N SER A 61 -5.45 -10.92 -9.00
CA SER A 61 -4.48 -11.11 -7.94
C SER A 61 -3.72 -12.41 -8.13
N TYR A 62 -2.42 -12.29 -7.95
CA TYR A 62 -1.49 -13.40 -7.89
C TYR A 62 -0.73 -13.34 -6.57
N ASP A 63 -0.61 -14.48 -5.90
CA ASP A 63 0.03 -14.58 -4.61
C ASP A 63 1.04 -15.72 -4.63
N ALA A 64 2.30 -15.42 -4.32
CA ALA A 64 3.36 -16.42 -4.24
C ALA A 64 3.26 -17.29 -2.97
N GLY A 65 2.24 -17.09 -2.12
CA GLY A 65 2.03 -17.80 -0.85
C GLY A 65 1.19 -19.08 -0.90
N GLY A 66 0.78 -19.56 -2.07
CA GLY A 66 0.11 -20.86 -2.21
C GLY A 66 -1.40 -20.85 -1.97
N ARG A 67 -2.15 -20.09 -2.79
CA ARG A 67 -3.60 -20.31 -2.93
C ARG A 67 -3.86 -21.37 -3.99
N HIS A 68 -4.91 -22.17 -3.80
CA HIS A 68 -5.35 -23.16 -4.79
C HIS A 68 -6.02 -22.55 -6.04
N PHE A 69 -6.20 -21.24 -6.10
CA PHE A 69 -6.83 -20.53 -7.18
C PHE A 69 -6.21 -19.14 -7.36
N TRP A 70 -6.20 -18.67 -8.59
CA TRP A 70 -5.92 -17.27 -8.95
C TRP A 70 -7.22 -16.52 -9.23
N LEU A 71 -7.20 -15.20 -9.12
CA LEU A 71 -8.29 -14.34 -9.59
C LEU A 71 -7.75 -13.50 -10.72
N ASP A 72 -8.47 -13.47 -11.83
CA ASP A 72 -8.12 -12.62 -12.96
C ASP A 72 -9.36 -12.03 -13.62
N ASN A 73 -9.21 -10.82 -14.16
CA ASN A 73 -10.25 -10.07 -14.87
C ASN A 73 -11.60 -9.95 -14.13
N LEU A 74 -11.58 -9.84 -12.79
CA LEU A 74 -12.77 -9.55 -12.01
C LEU A 74 -13.23 -8.11 -12.27
N LYS A 75 -14.32 -7.94 -13.00
CA LYS A 75 -14.87 -6.62 -13.31
C LYS A 75 -15.53 -5.97 -12.09
N LEU A 76 -15.07 -4.79 -11.68
CA LEU A 76 -15.80 -3.88 -10.82
C LEU A 76 -16.38 -2.74 -11.66
N GLN A 77 -17.70 -2.73 -11.78
CA GLN A 77 -18.41 -1.68 -12.51
C GLN A 77 -18.66 -0.47 -11.62
N ARG A 78 -18.51 0.75 -12.17
CA ARG A 78 -18.72 2.02 -11.47
C ARG A 78 -18.02 2.05 -10.11
N LEU A 79 -16.70 2.02 -10.14
CA LEU A 79 -15.87 1.97 -8.94
C LEU A 79 -16.27 3.07 -7.95
N GLN A 80 -16.49 2.69 -6.69
CA GLN A 80 -16.63 3.62 -5.58
C GLN A 80 -15.54 3.34 -4.55
N LEU A 81 -14.95 4.40 -4.01
CA LEU A 81 -13.81 4.30 -3.11
C LEU A 81 -14.23 4.55 -1.65
N GLU A 82 -13.88 3.61 -0.77
CA GLU A 82 -14.02 3.76 0.69
C GLU A 82 -12.70 3.41 1.37
N TRP A 83 -12.38 4.03 2.50
CA TRP A 83 -11.19 3.71 3.27
C TRP A 83 -11.44 3.77 4.78
N HIS A 84 -10.72 2.93 5.52
CA HIS A 84 -10.88 2.79 6.96
C HIS A 84 -9.61 3.15 7.75
N PRO A 85 -9.76 3.73 8.97
CA PRO A 85 -11.00 4.27 9.52
C PRO A 85 -11.42 5.57 8.82
N ILE A 86 -12.69 5.65 8.42
CA ILE A 86 -13.29 6.84 7.77
C ILE A 86 -13.10 8.10 8.62
N ARG A 87 -13.06 7.95 9.95
CA ARG A 87 -12.90 9.07 10.90
C ARG A 87 -11.60 9.86 10.70
N LEU A 88 -10.58 9.26 10.09
CA LEU A 88 -9.28 9.88 9.85
C LEU A 88 -9.14 10.40 8.41
N LYS A 89 -10.24 10.44 7.64
CA LYS A 89 -10.25 10.90 6.24
C LYS A 89 -9.73 12.33 6.06
N SER A 90 -9.91 13.20 7.04
CA SER A 90 -9.44 14.60 7.00
C SER A 90 -7.98 14.77 7.43
N ASP A 91 -7.33 13.74 7.98
CA ASP A 91 -5.94 13.80 8.40
C ASP A 91 -5.02 13.52 7.22
N GLN A 92 -4.28 14.55 6.79
CA GLN A 92 -3.34 14.46 5.66
C GLN A 92 -2.15 13.53 5.93
N ASN A 93 -1.86 13.23 7.20
CA ASN A 93 -0.78 12.32 7.59
C ASN A 93 -1.27 10.87 7.78
N TYR A 94 -2.58 10.65 7.70
CA TYR A 94 -3.16 9.33 7.88
C TYR A 94 -2.90 8.44 6.66
N ILE A 95 -2.47 7.20 6.93
CA ILE A 95 -2.29 6.16 5.92
C ILE A 95 -3.41 5.15 6.12
N PRO A 96 -4.37 5.04 5.17
CA PRO A 96 -5.43 4.03 5.22
C PRO A 96 -4.89 2.63 5.47
N SER A 97 -5.36 1.95 6.51
CA SER A 97 -5.02 0.54 6.75
C SER A 97 -5.75 -0.39 5.77
N VAL A 98 -6.99 -0.03 5.43
CA VAL A 98 -7.82 -0.75 4.47
C VAL A 98 -8.40 0.23 3.48
N ILE A 99 -8.27 -0.11 2.20
CA ILE A 99 -8.95 0.54 1.08
C ILE A 99 -9.97 -0.47 0.54
N VAL A 100 -11.20 -0.02 0.33
CA VAL A 100 -12.29 -0.84 -0.19
C VAL A 100 -12.70 -0.29 -1.54
N LEU A 101 -12.62 -1.15 -2.54
CA LEU A 101 -13.05 -0.91 -3.91
C LEU A 101 -14.43 -1.52 -4.07
N TRP A 102 -15.47 -0.69 -4.15
CA TRP A 102 -16.84 -1.13 -4.37
C TRP A 102 -17.17 -1.12 -5.85
N GLY A 103 -17.88 -2.14 -6.30
CA GLY A 103 -18.51 -2.20 -7.60
C GLY A 103 -20.02 -2.34 -7.48
N SER A 104 -20.68 -2.46 -8.64
CA SER A 104 -22.12 -2.73 -8.70
C SER A 104 -22.51 -4.02 -7.97
N LYS A 105 -23.79 -4.12 -7.57
CA LYS A 105 -24.37 -5.31 -6.90
C LYS A 105 -23.63 -5.75 -5.63
N SER A 106 -23.10 -4.80 -4.88
CA SER A 106 -22.37 -5.05 -3.62
C SER A 106 -21.08 -5.87 -3.80
N ALA A 107 -20.52 -5.93 -5.02
CA ALA A 107 -19.18 -6.47 -5.23
C ALA A 107 -18.16 -5.57 -4.52
N ALA A 108 -17.20 -6.18 -3.80
CA ALA A 108 -16.19 -5.43 -3.07
C ALA A 108 -14.85 -6.16 -3.08
N VAL A 109 -13.77 -5.41 -3.32
CA VAL A 109 -12.40 -5.86 -3.10
C VAL A 109 -11.80 -5.04 -1.97
N ARG A 110 -11.31 -5.71 -0.92
CA ARG A 110 -10.65 -5.07 0.22
C ARG A 110 -9.16 -5.23 0.10
N ILE A 111 -8.45 -4.10 0.02
CA ILE A 111 -7.00 -4.01 -0.04
C ILE A 111 -6.50 -3.63 1.35
N PHE A 112 -5.87 -4.58 2.03
CA PHE A 112 -5.10 -4.30 3.24
C PHE A 112 -3.78 -3.71 2.81
N THR A 113 -3.49 -2.46 3.18
CA THR A 113 -2.27 -1.77 2.72
C THR A 113 -1.04 -2.14 3.55
N ASP A 114 -1.21 -3.05 4.52
CA ASP A 114 -0.11 -3.65 5.26
C ASP A 114 0.82 -4.34 4.26
N TYR A 115 2.11 -4.04 4.36
CA TYR A 115 3.15 -4.55 3.45
C TYR A 115 3.06 -4.09 1.99
N LEU A 116 2.18 -3.13 1.63
CA LEU A 116 2.26 -2.48 0.33
C LEU A 116 3.58 -1.71 0.25
N ILE A 117 4.44 -2.06 -0.71
CA ILE A 117 5.77 -1.46 -0.83
C ILE A 117 5.94 -0.61 -2.09
N ALA A 118 5.13 -0.86 -3.12
CA ALA A 118 5.21 -0.15 -4.39
C ALA A 118 3.89 -0.24 -5.14
N VAL A 119 3.64 0.79 -5.95
CA VAL A 119 2.60 0.82 -6.98
C VAL A 119 3.31 1.12 -8.29
N ARG A 120 3.15 0.25 -9.28
CA ARG A 120 3.78 0.39 -10.60
C ARG A 120 2.70 0.61 -11.65
N GLU A 121 3.02 1.45 -12.63
CA GLU A 121 2.12 1.77 -13.73
C GLU A 121 2.75 1.27 -15.02
N GLN A 122 1.93 0.65 -15.86
CA GLN A 122 2.34 0.15 -17.15
C GLN A 122 1.26 0.47 -18.17
N GLU A 123 1.67 1.16 -19.23
CA GLU A 123 0.80 1.47 -20.34
C GLU A 123 0.97 0.43 -21.44
N TYR A 124 -0.15 -0.13 -21.89
CA TYR A 124 -0.19 -1.03 -23.03
C TYR A 124 -1.08 -0.47 -24.13
N GLN A 125 -0.98 -1.05 -25.32
CA GLN A 125 -1.91 -0.74 -26.40
C GLN A 125 -3.31 -1.23 -26.01
N GLY A 126 -4.19 -0.29 -25.67
CA GLY A 126 -5.60 -0.57 -25.31
C GLY A 126 -5.92 -0.62 -23.82
N TYR A 127 -4.96 -0.56 -22.90
CA TYR A 127 -5.25 -0.50 -21.46
C TYR A 127 -4.09 0.06 -20.62
N TRP A 128 -4.41 0.44 -19.38
CA TRP A 128 -3.47 0.75 -18.31
C TRP A 128 -3.48 -0.37 -17.27
N HIS A 129 -2.30 -0.78 -16.82
CA HIS A 129 -2.09 -1.71 -15.73
C HIS A 129 -1.47 -1.00 -14.53
N TYR A 130 -2.10 -1.14 -13.38
CA TYR A 130 -1.61 -0.69 -12.09
C TYR A 130 -1.30 -1.92 -11.23
N LEU A 131 -0.04 -2.11 -10.88
CA LEU A 131 0.45 -3.28 -10.14
C LEU A 131 0.79 -2.86 -8.70
N LEU A 132 0.12 -3.45 -7.73
CA LEU A 132 0.34 -3.22 -6.31
C LEU A 132 1.17 -4.38 -5.76
N ASP A 133 2.41 -4.08 -5.37
CA ASP A 133 3.33 -5.08 -4.83
C ASP A 133 3.30 -5.10 -3.30
N PHE A 134 2.96 -6.26 -2.74
CA PHE A 134 2.97 -6.52 -1.31
C PHE A 134 4.17 -7.39 -0.96
N ARG A 135 4.96 -6.98 0.04
CA ARG A 135 6.14 -7.73 0.47
C ARG A 135 6.24 -7.88 1.97
N ASN A 136 6.04 -9.11 2.41
CA ASN A 136 6.06 -9.53 3.79
C ASN A 136 7.31 -10.39 4.07
N GLY A 137 8.49 -9.85 3.81
CA GLY A 137 9.76 -10.55 4.00
C GLY A 137 10.08 -11.52 2.85
N PHE A 138 10.64 -12.68 3.18
CA PHE A 138 11.00 -13.74 2.24
C PHE A 138 10.30 -15.05 2.65
N TRP A 139 10.18 -16.00 1.73
CA TRP A 139 9.50 -17.28 1.97
C TRP A 139 9.97 -17.99 3.25
N GLU A 140 11.28 -18.11 3.44
CA GLU A 140 11.88 -18.80 4.60
C GLU A 140 11.81 -17.98 5.90
N SER A 141 11.49 -16.69 5.81
CA SER A 141 11.48 -15.75 6.94
C SER A 141 10.51 -14.60 6.70
N PRO A 142 9.19 -14.86 6.76
CA PRO A 142 8.18 -13.82 6.64
C PRO A 142 8.19 -12.92 7.87
N ILE A 143 7.74 -11.67 7.72
CA ILE A 143 7.62 -10.74 8.86
C ILE A 143 6.38 -11.10 9.69
N ASP A 144 5.29 -11.48 9.02
CA ASP A 144 4.03 -11.94 9.60
C ASP A 144 3.64 -13.29 8.98
N ASN A 145 3.59 -14.35 9.78
CA ASN A 145 3.26 -15.70 9.30
C ASN A 145 1.80 -15.85 8.84
N SER A 146 0.91 -14.90 9.15
CA SER A 146 -0.49 -14.92 8.73
C SER A 146 -0.71 -14.31 7.33
N ARG A 147 0.35 -13.75 6.73
CA ARG A 147 0.31 -13.08 5.43
C ARG A 147 1.27 -13.74 4.47
N SER A 148 0.90 -13.78 3.19
CA SER A 148 1.79 -14.29 2.16
C SER A 148 3.05 -13.45 2.01
N HIS A 149 4.19 -14.10 1.75
CA HIS A 149 5.50 -13.44 1.68
C HIS A 149 5.60 -12.42 0.54
N TYR A 150 4.94 -12.68 -0.59
CA TYR A 150 4.81 -11.77 -1.72
C TYR A 150 3.46 -11.97 -2.39
N ALA A 151 2.74 -10.87 -2.64
CA ALA A 151 1.53 -10.86 -3.44
C ALA A 151 1.54 -9.66 -4.38
N CYS A 152 0.91 -9.81 -5.54
CA CYS A 152 0.69 -8.76 -6.51
C CYS A 152 -0.81 -8.68 -6.81
N LEU A 153 -1.39 -7.50 -6.63
CA LEU A 153 -2.74 -7.19 -7.11
C LEU A 153 -2.60 -6.30 -8.34
N HIS A 154 -3.22 -6.68 -9.45
CA HIS A 154 -3.27 -5.83 -10.63
C HIS A 154 -4.66 -5.25 -10.83
N MET A 155 -4.69 -3.98 -11.22
CA MET A 155 -5.88 -3.28 -11.65
C MET A 155 -5.71 -2.87 -13.10
N THR A 156 -6.69 -3.20 -13.93
CA THR A 156 -6.69 -2.94 -15.36
C THR A 156 -7.81 -1.97 -15.68
N LYS A 157 -7.46 -0.89 -16.39
CA LYS A 157 -8.41 0.07 -16.97
C LYS A 157 -8.23 0.05 -18.48
N PHE A 158 -9.24 -0.41 -19.21
CA PHE A 158 -9.20 -0.37 -20.66
C PHE A 158 -9.28 1.09 -21.15
N LYS A 159 -8.58 1.37 -22.24
CA LYS A 159 -8.68 2.62 -22.98
C LYS A 159 -9.89 2.46 -23.88
N ASP A 160 -11.01 3.06 -23.48
CA ASP A 160 -12.20 3.16 -24.32
C ASP A 160 -11.90 3.92 -25.63
#